data_AF-A0AAJ1GKC7-F1
#
_entry.id   AF-A0AAJ1GKC7-F1
#
_cell.length_a   1.000
_cell.length_b   1.000
_cell.length_c   1.000
_cell.angle_alpha   90.00
_cell.angle_beta   90.00
_cell.angle_gamma   90.00
#
_symmetry.space_group_name_H-M   'P 1'
#
loop_
_entity.id
_entity.type
_entity.pdbx_description
1 polymer ?
#
loop_
_entity_poly.entity_id
_entity_poly.type
_entity_poly.pdbx_seq_one_letter_code
_entity_poly.pdbx_strand_id
1 'polypeptide(L)' 'MKHLIELGQSLVEKYIEENKREPERINMSKNDYDYLEAKDKEMFPNRENVDYTFLGLKINIDPSIEDGNLIVE' A
#
# COMPACT_ATOMS: atom_id res chain seq x y z
N MET A 1 7.64 -4.27 7.75
CA MET A 1 6.45 -4.97 7.21
C MET A 1 5.21 -4.81 8.08
N LYS A 2 5.19 -5.27 9.35
CA LYS A 2 4.02 -5.09 10.24
C LYS A 2 3.56 -3.63 10.33
N HIS A 3 4.50 -2.70 10.46
CA HIS A 3 4.18 -1.28 10.61
C HIS A 3 3.46 -0.65 9.40
N LEU A 4 3.86 -0.96 8.16
CA LEU A 4 3.20 -0.42 6.95
C LEU A 4 1.81 -1.03 6.74
N ILE A 5 1.65 -2.33 7.02
CA ILE A 5 0.36 -3.01 6.91
C ILE A 5 -0.61 -2.46 7.97
N GLU A 6 -0.17 -2.34 9.21
CA GLU A 6 -0.96 -1.77 10.32
C GLU A 6 -1.33 -0.31 10.05
N LEU A 7 -0.39 0.51 9.54
CA LEU A 7 -0.66 1.88 9.14
C LEU A 7 -1.69 1.93 8.01
N GLY A 8 -1.52 1.12 6.96
CA GLY A 8 -2.44 1.07 5.83
C GLY A 8 -3.85 0.66 6.26
N GLN A 9 -3.99 -0.37 7.11
CA GLN A 9 -5.27 -0.81 7.64
C GLN A 9 -5.96 0.30 8.43
N SER A 10 -5.24 0.96 9.34
CA SER A 10 -5.75 2.09 10.12
C SER A 10 -6.22 3.26 9.25
N LEU A 11 -5.46 3.60 8.21
CA LEU A 11 -5.84 4.65 7.27
C LEU A 11 -7.09 4.30 6.46
N VAL A 12 -7.21 3.06 6.00
CA VAL A 12 -8.40 2.57 5.27
C VAL A 12 -9.63 2.62 6.16
N GLU A 13 -9.54 2.10 7.40
CA GLU A 13 -10.64 2.14 8.37
C GLU A 13 -11.10 3.58 8.64
N LYS A 14 -10.15 4.49 8.88
CA LYS A 14 -10.45 5.91 9.07
C LYS A 14 -11.11 6.54 7.85
N TYR A 15 -10.62 6.24 6.65
CA TYR A 15 -11.20 6.76 5.41
C TYR A 15 -12.64 6.30 5.23
N ILE A 16 -12.94 5.03 5.47
CA ILE A 16 -14.30 4.48 5.39
C ILE A 16 -15.20 5.14 6.43
N GLU A 17 -14.69 5.36 7.65
CA GLU A 17 -15.44 6.02 8.71
C GLU A 17 -15.84 7.45 8.32
N GLU A 18 -14.91 8.22 7.76
CA GLU A 18 -15.09 9.63 7.37
C GLU A 18 -15.92 9.79 6.09
N ASN A 19 -15.71 8.91 5.09
CA ASN A 19 -16.28 9.07 3.75
C ASN A 19 -17.46 8.13 3.46
N LYS A 20 -17.75 7.18 4.36
CA LYS A 20 -18.77 6.13 4.21
C LYS A 20 -18.64 5.32 2.90
N ARG A 21 -17.41 5.20 2.39
CA ARG A 21 -17.06 4.42 1.20
C ARG A 21 -15.66 3.85 1.32
N GLU A 22 -15.40 2.78 0.58
CA GLU A 22 -14.04 2.22 0.43
C GLU A 22 -13.14 3.19 -0.35
N PRO A 23 -11.86 3.33 0.04
CA PRO A 23 -10.88 3.98 -0.82
C PRO A 23 -10.66 3.14 -2.08
N GLU A 24 -10.23 3.78 -3.16
CA GLU A 24 -9.94 3.13 -4.44
C GLU A 24 -8.44 2.86 -4.61
N ARG A 25 -7.61 3.70 -3.99
CA ARG A 25 -6.16 3.65 -4.14
C ARG A 25 -5.43 3.99 -2.85
N ILE A 26 -4.17 3.60 -2.81
CA ILE A 26 -3.21 4.03 -1.81
C ILE A 26 -1.99 4.63 -2.51
N ASN A 27 -1.58 5.80 -2.05
CA ASN A 27 -0.38 6.48 -2.48
C ASN A 27 0.75 6.18 -1.47
N MET A 28 1.94 5.85 -1.99
CA MET A 28 3.13 5.58 -1.17
C MET A 28 4.41 6.01 -1.88
N SER A 29 5.51 6.07 -1.14
CA SER A 29 6.82 6.35 -1.74
C SER A 29 7.29 5.19 -2.62
N LYS A 30 8.25 5.48 -3.52
CA LYS A 30 8.87 4.43 -4.33
C LYS A 30 9.59 3.40 -3.47
N ASN A 31 10.23 3.81 -2.38
CA ASN A 31 10.99 2.91 -1.52
C ASN A 31 10.06 1.94 -0.77
N ASP A 32 8.90 2.41 -0.32
CA ASP A 32 7.90 1.54 0.32
C ASP A 32 7.32 0.52 -0.66
N TYR A 33 7.01 0.95 -1.89
CA TYR A 33 6.60 0.03 -2.95
C TYR A 33 7.68 -1.02 -3.24
N ASP A 34 8.92 -0.60 -3.49
CA ASP A 34 10.03 -1.50 -3.83
C ASP A 34 10.30 -2.49 -2.67
N TYR A 35 10.17 -2.04 -1.42
CA TYR A 35 10.26 -2.89 -0.24
C TYR A 35 9.15 -3.95 -0.20
N LEU A 36 7.90 -3.56 -0.46
CA LEU A 36 6.77 -4.46 -0.48
C LEU A 36 6.92 -5.50 -1.60
N GLU A 37 7.28 -5.06 -2.80
CA GLU A 37 7.49 -5.94 -3.95
C GLU A 37 8.63 -6.95 -3.70
N ALA A 38 9.74 -6.50 -3.13
CA ALA A 38 10.85 -7.38 -2.77
C ALA A 38 10.41 -8.43 -1.73
N LYS A 39 9.56 -8.07 -0.77
CA LYS A 39 9.04 -8.99 0.24
C LYS A 39 8.02 -9.99 -0.32
N ASP A 40 7.18 -9.59 -1.25
CA ASP A 40 6.28 -10.53 -1.94
C ASP A 40 7.07 -11.54 -2.77
N LYS A 41 8.09 -11.08 -3.50
CA LYS A 41 9.01 -11.96 -4.26
C LYS A 41 9.78 -12.92 -3.35
N GLU A 42 10.17 -12.49 -2.15
CA GLU A 42 10.82 -13.36 -1.16
C GLU A 42 9.88 -14.47 -0.68
N MET A 43 8.60 -14.16 -0.44
CA MET A 43 7.60 -15.15 0.02
C MET A 43 7.06 -16.02 -1.12
N PHE A 44 6.95 -15.49 -2.32
CA PHE A 44 6.36 -16.12 -3.49
C PHE A 44 7.32 -16.02 -4.70
N PRO A 45 8.45 -16.75 -4.70
CA PRO A 45 9.51 -16.59 -5.69
C PRO A 45 9.09 -16.96 -7.13
N ASN A 46 8.00 -17.70 -7.31
CA ASN A 46 7.49 -18.13 -8.63
C ASN A 46 6.38 -17.22 -9.17
N ARG A 47 6.10 -16.08 -8.51
CA ARG A 47 5.05 -15.15 -8.91
C ARG A 47 5.64 -14.13 -9.90
N GLU A 48 5.41 -14.33 -11.20
CA GLU A 48 5.81 -13.36 -12.24
C GLU A 48 4.67 -12.36 -12.53
N ASN A 49 5.04 -11.07 -12.64
CA ASN A 49 4.19 -9.96 -13.12
C ASN A 49 2.76 -9.93 -12.56
N VAL A 50 2.63 -9.69 -11.26
CA VAL A 50 1.34 -9.43 -10.61
C VAL A 50 1.06 -7.94 -10.64
N ASP A 51 -0.15 -7.54 -11.03
CA ASP A 51 -0.67 -6.21 -10.73
C ASP A 51 -0.69 -6.02 -9.21
N TYR A 52 0.35 -5.37 -8.69
CA TYR A 52 0.61 -5.33 -7.26
C TYR A 52 -0.40 -4.42 -6.56
N THR A 53 -1.27 -5.02 -5.75
CA THR A 53 -2.23 -4.32 -4.90
C THR A 53 -1.78 -4.36 -3.46
N PHE A 54 -1.99 -3.27 -2.72
CA PHE A 54 -1.75 -3.24 -1.28
C PHE A 54 -3.08 -3.12 -0.55
N LEU A 55 -3.38 -4.08 0.34
CA LEU A 55 -4.68 -4.20 1.01
C LEU A 55 -5.88 -4.28 0.04
N GLY A 56 -5.66 -4.82 -1.16
CA GLY A 56 -6.67 -4.86 -2.23
C GLY A 56 -6.87 -3.53 -2.98
N LEU A 57 -6.13 -2.49 -2.62
CA LEU A 57 -6.17 -1.18 -3.27
C LEU A 57 -5.12 -1.07 -4.38
N LYS A 58 -5.44 -0.28 -5.40
CA LYS A 58 -4.46 0.10 -6.42
C LYS A 58 -3.37 0.96 -5.79
N ILE A 59 -2.13 0.71 -6.17
CA ILE A 59 -1.00 1.49 -5.67
C ILE A 59 -0.69 2.59 -6.68
N ASN A 60 -0.49 3.80 -6.18
CA ASN A 60 0.10 4.89 -6.92
C ASN A 60 1.41 5.31 -6.23
N ILE A 61 2.47 5.46 -7.01
CA ILE A 61 3.78 5.86 -6.49
C ILE A 61 3.84 7.38 -6.56
N ASP A 62 3.92 8.02 -5.40
CA ASP A 62 3.97 9.48 -5.28
C ASP A 62 5.33 9.91 -4.70
N PRO A 63 6.18 10.63 -5.46
CA PRO A 63 7.49 11.08 -4.99
C PRO A 63 7.41 12.16 -3.90
N SER A 64 6.24 12.74 -3.63
CA SER A 64 6.04 13.71 -2.54
C SER A 64 5.79 13.05 -1.18
N ILE A 65 5.53 11.74 -1.15
CA ILE A 65 5.30 10.99 0.09
C ILE A 65 6.64 10.55 0.67
N GLU A 66 6.87 10.87 1.95
CA GLU A 66 8.03 10.42 2.70
C GLU A 66 7.95 8.91 3.01
N ASP A 67 9.11 8.26 3.08
CA ASP A 67 9.20 6.82 3.38
C ASP A 67 8.56 6.48 4.73
N GLY A 68 7.75 5.43 4.76
CA GLY A 68 6.99 5.01 5.93
C GLY A 68 5.62 5.68 6.06
N ASN A 69 5.28 6.63 5.19
CA ASN A 69 3.96 7.27 5.15
C ASN A 69 3.09 6.73 4.01
N LEU A 70 1.77 6.79 4.20
CA LEU A 70 0.77 6.32 3.25
C LEU A 70 -0.39 7.32 3.20
N ILE A 71 -1.00 7.50 2.03
CA ILE A 71 -2.22 8.30 1.85
C ILE A 71 -3.26 7.44 1.13
N VAL A 72 -4.50 7.41 1.62
CA VAL A 72 -5.62 6.65 1.02
C VAL A 72 -6.62 7.61 0.35
N GLU A 73 -7.13 7.24 -0.83
CA GLU A 73 -8.03 8.06 -1.66
C GLU A 73 -9.16 7.27 -2.32
#